data_AF-A0A672TGL1-F1
#
_entry.id   AF-A0A672TGL1-F1
#
_cell.length_a   1.000
_cell.length_b   1.000
_cell.length_c   1.000
_cell.angle_alpha   90.00
_cell.angle_beta   90.00
_cell.angle_gamma   90.00
#
_symmetry.space_group_name_H-M   'P 1'
#
loop_
_entity.id
_entity.type
_entity.pdbx_description
1 polymer ?
#
loop_
_entity_poly.entity_id
_entity_poly.type
_entity_poly.pdbx_seq_one_letter_code
_entity_poly.pdbx_strand_id
1 'polypeptide(L)'
;MSFSLIPQVEDAVNLVRRIEETGVAAIAVHGRKEEERPQHPSEAFSIPVISNGGSHDFINEYTDIETFQKATAASSVMIACAAMWNPSIFRKEALVPLKDIMQDYIKYAVRYDNHYTNTKYCLCQMLREQLETAQGKKLHAAQSTQEICEAFERADFYKETTAIFEAKKTSSENETQDEDNQVEDPDNSVHSCQSQIFLSRQEYPLQITPKMYLLEWRRKEKHPQPVYETIQRPLDRLFSSVVTVAEQKYRSTLWDKSKKLAEQAEAIVCLRTLGVPEGKLREGENHLINKCKREDQEHLNNRDHGEDLAEPSHKKKKKLILLKKLLTGMCLRCHNSMKIRFHTWAATN
;
A
#
# COMPACT_ATOMS: atom_id res chain seq x y z
N MET A 1 -16.88 10.74 14.53
CA MET A 1 -17.35 9.38 14.10
C MET A 1 -18.10 9.51 12.78
N SER A 2 -18.09 8.51 11.88
CA SER A 2 -18.82 8.52 10.60
C SER A 2 -19.68 7.26 10.45
N PHE A 3 -20.92 7.39 10.01
CA PHE A 3 -21.82 6.26 9.76
C PHE A 3 -22.79 6.53 8.59
N SER A 4 -23.33 5.45 8.02
CA SER A 4 -24.36 5.50 6.96
C SER A 4 -25.75 5.45 7.57
N LEU A 5 -26.71 6.17 6.97
CA LEU A 5 -28.09 6.18 7.46
C LEU A 5 -28.74 4.78 7.45
N ILE A 6 -29.49 4.51 8.51
CA ILE A 6 -30.33 3.31 8.70
C ILE A 6 -31.70 3.60 8.08
N PRO A 7 -32.44 2.59 7.55
CA PRO A 7 -33.68 2.84 6.80
C PRO A 7 -34.78 3.57 7.59
N GLN A 8 -34.87 3.34 8.92
CA GLN A 8 -35.82 4.06 9.77
C GLN A 8 -35.18 5.32 10.35
N VAL A 9 -35.87 6.45 10.22
CA VAL A 9 -35.39 7.77 10.65
C VAL A 9 -35.23 7.79 12.17
N GLU A 10 -36.18 7.19 12.89
CA GLU A 10 -36.21 7.11 14.35
C GLU A 10 -34.99 6.36 14.89
N ASP A 11 -34.61 5.24 14.25
CA ASP A 11 -33.42 4.47 14.62
C ASP A 11 -32.14 5.27 14.38
N ALA A 12 -32.07 6.00 13.26
CA ALA A 12 -30.94 6.88 12.97
C ALA A 12 -30.82 8.00 14.02
N VAL A 13 -31.93 8.65 14.38
CA VAL A 13 -31.97 9.69 15.42
C VAL A 13 -31.54 9.14 16.78
N ASN A 14 -32.07 7.99 17.18
CA ASN A 14 -31.72 7.35 18.45
C ASN A 14 -30.24 6.94 18.50
N LEU A 15 -29.69 6.46 17.37
CA LEU A 15 -28.28 6.16 17.26
C LEU A 15 -27.42 7.42 17.41
N VAL A 16 -27.78 8.52 16.74
CA VAL A 16 -27.06 9.80 16.85
C VAL A 16 -27.07 10.29 18.29
N ARG A 17 -28.22 10.21 19.00
CA ARG A 17 -28.33 10.60 20.41
C ARG A 17 -27.42 9.78 21.32
N ARG A 18 -27.37 8.45 21.13
CA ARG A 18 -26.44 7.59 21.88
C ARG A 18 -24.98 7.91 21.60
N ILE A 19 -24.64 8.29 20.37
CA ILE A 19 -23.27 8.70 20.01
C ILE A 19 -22.94 10.05 20.65
N GLU A 20 -23.88 11.00 20.64
CA GLU A 20 -23.76 12.30 21.29
C GLU A 20 -23.48 12.17 22.79
N GLU A 21 -24.18 11.27 23.49
CA GLU A 21 -23.98 10.98 24.93
C GLU A 21 -22.54 10.51 25.26
N THR A 22 -21.79 9.99 24.28
CA THR A 22 -20.38 9.61 24.49
C THR A 22 -19.41 10.82 24.54
N GLY A 23 -19.90 12.04 24.29
CA GLY A 23 -19.10 13.26 24.33
C GLY A 23 -18.27 13.52 23.06
N VAL A 24 -18.72 13.02 21.90
CA VAL A 24 -18.04 13.31 20.63
C VAL A 24 -18.14 14.79 20.25
N ALA A 25 -17.10 15.33 19.60
CA ALA A 25 -17.09 16.73 19.18
C ALA A 25 -17.96 17.04 17.96
N ALA A 26 -18.19 16.05 17.08
CA ALA A 26 -19.00 16.16 15.87
C ALA A 26 -19.33 14.78 15.31
N ILE A 27 -20.36 14.73 14.46
CA ILE A 27 -20.78 13.50 13.77
C ILE A 27 -20.88 13.72 12.26
N ALA A 28 -20.30 12.81 11.48
CA ALA A 28 -20.45 12.79 10.03
C ALA A 28 -21.51 11.77 9.62
N VAL A 29 -22.46 12.20 8.79
CA VAL A 29 -23.59 11.37 8.36
C VAL A 29 -23.54 11.23 6.84
N HIS A 30 -23.41 10.00 6.35
CA HIS A 30 -23.45 9.70 4.93
C HIS A 30 -24.90 9.42 4.49
N GLY A 31 -25.47 10.36 3.73
CA GLY A 31 -26.80 10.23 3.16
C GLY A 31 -26.78 9.63 1.75
N ARG A 32 -27.43 8.47 1.56
CA ARG A 32 -27.73 7.90 0.23
C ARG A 32 -29.13 8.33 -0.30
N LYS A 33 -29.45 8.00 -1.56
CA LYS A 33 -30.48 8.63 -2.44
C LYS A 33 -31.93 8.73 -1.91
N GLU A 34 -32.65 9.63 -2.58
CA GLU A 34 -33.99 10.20 -2.32
C GLU A 34 -35.16 9.21 -2.27
N GLU A 35 -35.03 8.02 -2.86
CA GLU A 35 -36.09 6.99 -2.91
C GLU A 35 -36.34 6.29 -1.56
N GLU A 36 -35.50 6.55 -0.55
CA GLU A 36 -35.51 5.84 0.73
C GLU A 36 -35.90 6.70 1.95
N ARG A 37 -36.38 7.94 1.78
CA ARG A 37 -36.62 8.83 2.94
C ARG A 37 -37.95 9.58 2.97
N PRO A 38 -38.68 9.53 4.10
CA PRO A 38 -39.68 10.53 4.43
C PRO A 38 -39.01 11.88 4.77
N GLN A 39 -39.54 12.97 4.21
CA GLN A 39 -39.15 14.34 4.56
C GLN A 39 -39.63 14.65 5.98
N HIS A 40 -38.71 14.56 6.94
CA HIS A 40 -38.91 15.08 8.29
C HIS A 40 -37.83 16.13 8.60
N PRO A 41 -38.18 17.21 9.29
CA PRO A 41 -37.21 18.21 9.71
C PRO A 41 -36.14 17.55 10.60
N SER A 42 -34.88 17.89 10.34
CA SER A 42 -33.75 17.43 11.17
C SER A 42 -33.96 17.88 12.61
N GLU A 43 -34.09 16.92 13.54
CA GLU A 43 -34.00 17.24 14.96
C GLU A 43 -32.67 17.94 15.26
N ALA A 44 -32.72 18.98 16.10
CA ALA A 44 -31.53 19.73 16.49
C ALA A 44 -30.71 18.92 17.50
N PHE A 45 -29.56 18.39 17.06
CA PHE A 45 -28.54 17.84 17.94
C PHE A 45 -27.68 18.96 18.54
N SER A 46 -27.13 18.77 19.73
CA SER A 46 -26.25 19.76 20.37
C SER A 46 -24.85 19.77 19.76
N ILE A 47 -24.45 18.67 19.11
CA ILE A 47 -23.18 18.52 18.40
C ILE A 47 -23.30 18.89 16.91
N PRO A 48 -22.26 19.49 16.30
CA PRO A 48 -22.23 19.76 14.87
C PRO A 48 -22.38 18.49 14.01
N VAL A 49 -23.25 18.58 13.01
CA VAL A 49 -23.46 17.51 12.01
C VAL A 49 -22.74 17.86 10.71
N ILE A 50 -21.97 16.90 10.19
CA ILE A 50 -21.23 17.01 8.94
C ILE A 50 -21.91 16.13 7.89
N SER A 51 -22.51 16.72 6.86
CA SER A 51 -23.18 15.93 5.81
C SER A 51 -22.16 15.37 4.82
N ASN A 52 -22.38 14.13 4.37
CA ASN A 52 -21.56 13.43 3.39
C ASN A 52 -22.45 12.68 2.38
N GLY A 53 -21.90 12.39 1.21
CA GLY A 53 -22.59 11.61 0.17
C GLY A 53 -23.08 12.42 -1.04
N GLY A 54 -22.81 13.72 -1.09
CA GLY A 54 -23.27 14.60 -2.17
C GLY A 54 -22.43 14.59 -3.46
N SER A 55 -21.25 13.96 -3.49
CA SER A 55 -20.38 13.97 -4.68
C SER A 55 -21.09 13.42 -5.92
N HIS A 56 -20.84 14.01 -7.10
CA HIS A 56 -21.44 13.69 -8.41
C HIS A 56 -22.88 14.15 -8.57
N ASP A 57 -23.78 13.70 -7.69
CA ASP A 57 -25.21 13.96 -7.86
C ASP A 57 -25.59 15.40 -7.43
N PHE A 58 -24.90 15.93 -6.42
CA PHE A 58 -25.20 17.26 -5.86
C PHE A 58 -24.00 18.21 -5.85
N ILE A 59 -22.76 17.68 -5.86
CA ILE A 59 -21.53 18.47 -5.74
C ILE A 59 -20.60 18.17 -6.92
N ASN A 60 -20.49 19.14 -7.83
CA ASN A 60 -19.62 19.12 -9.00
C ASN A 60 -18.64 20.31 -9.03
N GLU A 61 -19.01 21.43 -8.40
CA GLU A 61 -18.17 22.62 -8.24
C GLU A 61 -18.21 23.17 -6.80
N TYR A 62 -17.40 24.19 -6.50
CA TYR A 62 -17.25 24.72 -5.13
C TYR A 62 -18.56 25.33 -4.59
N THR A 63 -19.30 26.03 -5.43
CA THR A 63 -20.60 26.67 -5.14
C THR A 63 -21.65 25.65 -4.70
N ASP A 64 -21.60 24.43 -5.23
CA ASP A 64 -22.52 23.35 -4.86
C ASP A 64 -22.36 22.90 -3.40
N ILE A 65 -21.17 23.08 -2.82
CA ILE A 65 -20.89 22.67 -1.44
C ILE A 65 -21.80 23.43 -0.48
N GLU A 66 -21.96 24.74 -0.69
CA GLU A 66 -22.84 25.59 0.13
C GLU A 66 -24.31 25.25 -0.11
N THR A 67 -24.70 24.97 -1.36
CA THR A 67 -26.05 24.53 -1.71
C THR A 67 -26.41 23.22 -1.00
N PHE A 68 -25.51 22.23 -1.03
CA PHE A 68 -25.69 20.94 -0.36
C PHE A 68 -25.71 21.09 1.17
N GLN A 69 -24.88 21.97 1.73
CA GLN A 69 -24.88 22.29 3.15
C GLN A 69 -26.26 22.83 3.59
N LYS A 70 -26.80 23.81 2.86
CA LYS A 70 -28.12 24.41 3.13
C LYS A 70 -29.24 23.39 2.99
N ALA A 71 -29.22 22.58 1.93
CA ALA A 71 -30.22 21.55 1.69
C ALA A 71 -30.25 20.47 2.80
N THR A 72 -29.10 20.19 3.42
CA THR A 72 -28.98 19.19 4.49
C THR A 72 -29.12 19.79 5.90
N ALA A 73 -29.27 21.11 6.02
CA ALA A 73 -29.23 21.84 7.29
C ALA A 73 -28.03 21.48 8.17
N ALA A 74 -26.92 21.06 7.56
CA ALA A 74 -25.74 20.57 8.26
C ALA A 74 -24.79 21.72 8.63
N SER A 75 -24.02 21.54 9.69
CA SER A 75 -23.00 22.51 10.12
C SER A 75 -21.82 22.58 9.16
N SER A 76 -21.51 21.49 8.45
CA SER A 76 -20.41 21.41 7.47
C SER A 76 -20.63 20.27 6.48
N VAL A 77 -19.82 20.21 5.42
CA VAL A 77 -19.89 19.18 4.38
C VAL A 77 -18.56 18.45 4.28
N MET A 78 -18.60 17.11 4.23
CA MET A 78 -17.47 16.25 3.93
C MET A 78 -17.57 15.74 2.50
N ILE A 79 -16.50 15.89 1.72
CA ILE A 79 -16.44 15.52 0.30
C ILE A 79 -15.40 14.43 0.10
N ALA A 80 -15.77 13.33 -0.56
CA ALA A 80 -14.89 12.19 -0.80
C ALA A 80 -14.64 11.98 -2.30
N CYS A 81 -15.62 11.45 -3.05
CA CYS A 81 -15.41 11.08 -4.46
C CYS A 81 -15.04 12.27 -5.35
N ALA A 82 -15.71 13.42 -5.21
CA ALA A 82 -15.40 14.60 -6.01
C ALA A 82 -13.96 15.09 -5.76
N ALA A 83 -13.51 15.08 -4.50
CA ALA A 83 -12.14 15.43 -4.13
C ALA A 83 -11.10 14.40 -4.62
N MET A 84 -11.48 13.12 -4.68
CA MET A 84 -10.63 12.07 -5.25
C MET A 84 -10.42 12.25 -6.76
N TRP A 85 -11.44 12.72 -7.49
CA TRP A 85 -11.35 12.98 -8.93
C TRP A 85 -10.59 14.27 -9.23
N ASN A 86 -10.89 15.34 -8.49
CA ASN A 86 -10.18 16.59 -8.58
C ASN A 86 -10.14 17.28 -7.21
N PRO A 87 -9.01 17.24 -6.48
CA PRO A 87 -8.88 17.87 -5.17
C PRO A 87 -9.06 19.41 -5.20
N SER A 88 -9.00 20.04 -6.38
CA SER A 88 -9.32 21.46 -6.49
C SER A 88 -10.81 21.80 -6.28
N ILE A 89 -11.67 20.81 -6.05
CA ILE A 89 -13.07 21.03 -5.64
C ILE A 89 -13.21 21.94 -4.40
N PHE A 90 -12.17 22.00 -3.57
CA PHE A 90 -12.13 22.87 -2.38
C PHE A 90 -11.69 24.31 -2.67
N ARG A 91 -11.31 24.64 -3.92
CA ARG A 91 -10.94 26.00 -4.28
C ARG A 91 -12.18 26.85 -4.50
N LYS A 92 -12.19 28.03 -3.87
CA LYS A 92 -13.25 29.04 -4.06
C LYS A 92 -13.33 29.58 -5.49
N GLU A 93 -12.22 29.53 -6.23
CA GLU A 93 -12.17 29.98 -7.62
C GLU A 93 -12.73 28.89 -8.56
N ALA A 94 -12.09 28.65 -9.70
CA ALA A 94 -12.44 27.56 -10.60
C ALA A 94 -11.64 26.30 -10.29
N LEU A 95 -12.19 25.15 -10.72
CA LEU A 95 -11.45 23.90 -10.78
C LEU A 95 -10.16 24.08 -11.58
N VAL A 96 -9.07 23.50 -11.07
CA VAL A 96 -7.80 23.44 -11.77
C VAL A 96 -7.87 22.34 -12.84
N PRO A 97 -7.29 22.56 -14.04
CA PRO A 97 -7.12 21.51 -15.02
C PRO A 97 -6.46 20.27 -14.43
N LEU A 98 -6.99 19.10 -14.76
CA LEU A 98 -6.55 17.82 -14.18
C LEU A 98 -5.04 17.58 -14.36
N LYS A 99 -4.48 18.00 -15.50
CA LYS A 99 -3.05 17.90 -15.80
C LYS A 99 -2.19 18.54 -14.70
N ASP A 100 -2.55 19.74 -14.26
CA ASP A 100 -1.75 20.50 -13.30
C ASP A 100 -1.87 19.88 -11.90
N ILE A 101 -3.09 19.45 -11.54
CA ILE A 101 -3.35 18.73 -10.29
C ILE A 101 -2.55 17.44 -10.18
N MET A 102 -2.51 16.64 -11.26
CA MET A 102 -1.75 15.39 -11.27
C MET A 102 -0.25 15.65 -11.14
N GLN A 103 0.26 16.71 -11.78
CA GLN A 103 1.66 17.09 -11.62
C GLN A 103 2.00 17.49 -10.19
N ASP A 104 1.14 18.28 -9.53
CA ASP A 104 1.36 18.66 -8.14
C ASP A 104 1.21 17.47 -7.17
N TYR A 105 0.26 16.58 -7.43
CA TYR A 105 0.12 15.34 -6.68
C TYR A 105 1.38 14.47 -6.78
N ILE A 106 1.95 14.32 -7.97
CA ILE A 106 3.20 13.57 -8.18
C ILE A 106 4.36 14.23 -7.43
N LYS A 107 4.47 15.57 -7.44
CA LYS A 107 5.50 16.27 -6.66
C LYS A 107 5.41 15.93 -5.17
N TYR A 108 4.22 15.94 -4.60
CA TYR A 108 4.01 15.55 -3.21
C TYR A 108 4.32 14.07 -2.97
N ALA A 109 3.90 13.18 -3.87
CA ALA A 109 4.18 11.76 -3.78
C ALA A 109 5.69 11.47 -3.73
N VAL A 110 6.48 12.15 -4.56
CA VAL A 110 7.94 12.03 -4.57
C VAL A 110 8.56 12.64 -3.30
N ARG A 111 8.15 13.85 -2.92
CA ARG A 111 8.68 14.55 -1.73
C ARG A 111 8.44 13.83 -0.41
N TYR A 112 7.38 13.04 -0.33
CA TYR A 112 7.02 12.29 0.88
C TYR A 112 7.25 10.79 0.73
N ASP A 113 8.03 10.35 -0.26
CA ASP A 113 8.35 8.94 -0.52
C ASP A 113 7.10 8.03 -0.50
N ASN A 114 6.01 8.50 -1.12
CA ASN A 114 4.77 7.75 -1.18
C ASN A 114 4.94 6.54 -2.11
N HIS A 115 4.51 5.37 -1.64
CA HIS A 115 4.69 4.14 -2.38
C HIS A 115 4.03 4.20 -3.76
N TYR A 116 4.77 3.82 -4.82
CA TYR A 116 4.37 4.01 -6.21
C TYR A 116 3.00 3.40 -6.55
N THR A 117 2.63 2.27 -5.94
CA THR A 117 1.31 1.65 -6.17
C THR A 117 0.15 2.50 -5.65
N ASN A 118 0.34 3.20 -4.51
CA ASN A 118 -0.64 4.11 -3.96
C ASN A 118 -0.76 5.36 -4.85
N THR A 119 0.38 5.94 -5.22
CA THR A 119 0.44 7.07 -6.17
C THR A 119 -0.28 6.72 -7.48
N LYS A 120 0.02 5.56 -8.06
CA LYS A 120 -0.61 5.05 -9.27
C LYS A 120 -2.12 4.88 -9.12
N TYR A 121 -2.58 4.32 -7.99
CA TYR A 121 -4.01 4.17 -7.72
C TYR A 121 -4.73 5.53 -7.74
N CYS A 122 -4.23 6.51 -6.99
CA CYS A 122 -4.84 7.85 -6.94
C CYS A 122 -4.86 8.54 -8.30
N LEU A 123 -3.76 8.49 -9.07
CA LEU A 123 -3.71 9.05 -10.41
C LEU A 123 -4.69 8.36 -11.37
N CYS A 124 -4.90 7.05 -11.24
CA CYS A 124 -5.93 6.34 -12.01
C CYS A 124 -7.36 6.81 -11.63
N GLN A 125 -7.62 7.08 -10.35
CA GLN A 125 -8.92 7.64 -9.91
C GLN A 125 -9.15 9.06 -10.42
N MET A 126 -8.08 9.85 -10.61
CA MET A 126 -8.15 11.17 -11.23
C MET A 126 -8.44 11.08 -12.74
N LEU A 127 -7.74 10.20 -13.48
CA LEU A 127 -7.92 10.06 -14.93
C LEU A 127 -9.29 9.52 -15.32
N ARG A 128 -9.85 8.56 -14.56
CA ARG A 128 -11.14 7.91 -14.85
C ARG A 128 -11.24 7.47 -16.33
N GLU A 129 -12.06 8.18 -17.11
CA GLU A 129 -12.32 7.92 -18.53
C GLU A 129 -11.09 8.20 -19.42
N GLN A 130 -10.14 9.01 -18.94
CA GLN A 130 -8.89 9.32 -19.65
C GLN A 130 -7.82 8.22 -19.50
N LEU A 131 -8.13 7.09 -18.87
CA LEU A 131 -7.20 5.95 -18.75
C LEU A 131 -6.81 5.33 -20.10
N GLU A 132 -7.68 5.42 -21.11
CA GLU A 132 -7.43 4.90 -22.45
C GLU A 132 -6.49 5.78 -23.31
N THR A 133 -6.19 7.00 -22.83
CA THR A 133 -5.24 7.90 -23.48
C THR A 133 -3.81 7.33 -23.45
N ALA A 134 -2.93 7.87 -24.29
CA ALA A 134 -1.51 7.49 -24.30
C ALA A 134 -0.86 7.67 -22.91
N GLN A 135 -1.22 8.74 -22.20
CA GLN A 135 -0.73 9.01 -20.85
C GLN A 135 -1.29 8.02 -19.82
N GLY A 136 -2.59 7.71 -19.87
CA GLY A 136 -3.21 6.71 -19.02
C GLY A 136 -2.60 5.32 -19.19
N LYS A 137 -2.30 4.92 -20.43
CA LYS A 137 -1.61 3.65 -20.73
C LYS A 137 -0.17 3.62 -20.19
N LYS A 138 0.58 4.72 -20.29
CA LYS A 138 1.91 4.84 -19.67
C LYS A 138 1.85 4.71 -18.15
N LEU A 139 0.91 5.40 -17.51
CA LEU A 139 0.68 5.26 -16.06
C LEU A 139 0.33 3.81 -15.68
N HIS A 140 -0.52 3.16 -16.47
CA HIS A 140 -0.92 1.78 -16.22
C HIS A 140 0.26 0.79 -16.36
N ALA A 141 1.20 1.04 -17.27
CA ALA A 141 2.39 0.23 -17.42
C ALA A 141 3.40 0.42 -16.28
N ALA A 142 3.49 1.63 -15.70
CA ALA A 142 4.52 2.02 -14.73
C ALA A 142 4.61 1.08 -13.51
N GLN A 143 5.83 0.67 -13.16
CA GLN A 143 6.18 -0.21 -12.03
C GLN A 143 7.09 0.45 -10.99
N SER A 144 7.38 1.75 -11.13
CA SER A 144 8.22 2.51 -10.22
C SER A 144 7.77 3.98 -10.13
N THR A 145 8.17 4.68 -9.07
CA THR A 145 7.93 6.13 -8.94
C THR A 145 8.60 6.91 -10.06
N GLN A 146 9.78 6.46 -10.52
CA GLN A 146 10.48 7.05 -11.65
C GLN A 146 9.65 6.96 -12.95
N GLU A 147 9.15 5.78 -13.30
CA GLU A 147 8.32 5.58 -14.49
C GLU A 147 7.02 6.39 -14.44
N ILE A 148 6.42 6.55 -13.26
CA ILE A 148 5.28 7.45 -13.06
C ILE A 148 5.70 8.90 -13.37
N CYS A 149 6.85 9.36 -12.87
CA CYS A 149 7.33 10.72 -13.15
C CYS A 149 7.63 10.92 -14.65
N GLU A 150 8.22 9.92 -15.32
CA GLU A 150 8.47 9.96 -16.77
C GLU A 150 7.17 10.03 -17.58
N ALA A 151 6.14 9.28 -17.20
CA ALA A 151 4.83 9.31 -17.84
C ALA A 151 4.14 10.69 -17.77
N PHE A 152 4.57 11.56 -16.85
CA PHE A 152 4.01 12.91 -16.62
C PHE A 152 5.02 14.03 -16.86
N GLU A 153 6.13 13.77 -17.58
CA GLU A 153 7.15 14.77 -17.92
C GLU A 153 7.76 15.43 -16.65
N ARG A 154 8.05 14.61 -15.63
CA ARG A 154 8.60 15.01 -14.32
C ARG A 154 9.86 14.22 -13.92
N ALA A 155 10.55 13.62 -14.88
CA ALA A 155 11.76 12.84 -14.63
C ALA A 155 12.86 13.66 -13.93
N ASP A 156 13.05 14.92 -14.33
CA ASP A 156 14.08 15.79 -13.76
C ASP A 156 13.83 16.09 -12.27
N PHE A 157 12.57 16.35 -11.91
CA PHE A 157 12.17 16.59 -10.53
C PHE A 157 12.42 15.36 -9.64
N TYR A 158 12.18 14.15 -10.17
CA TYR A 158 12.46 12.92 -9.45
C TYR A 158 13.96 12.75 -9.17
N LYS A 159 14.81 13.00 -10.18
CA LYS A 159 16.27 12.93 -10.04
C LYS A 159 16.78 13.93 -8.99
N GLU A 160 16.35 15.19 -9.07
CA GLU A 160 16.73 16.23 -8.12
C GLU A 160 16.32 15.85 -6.69
N THR A 161 15.07 15.41 -6.49
CA THR A 161 14.57 15.07 -5.16
C THR A 161 15.26 13.83 -4.59
N THR A 162 15.57 12.84 -5.42
CA THR A 162 16.29 11.62 -5.01
C THR A 162 17.72 11.95 -4.59
N ALA A 163 18.42 12.81 -5.33
CA ALA A 163 19.75 13.26 -4.96
C ALA A 163 19.76 13.99 -3.60
N ILE A 164 18.72 14.78 -3.29
CA ILE A 164 18.56 15.42 -1.98
C ILE A 164 18.39 14.37 -0.87
N PHE A 165 17.59 13.32 -1.10
CA PHE A 165 17.43 12.25 -0.10
C PHE A 165 18.71 11.45 0.11
N GLU A 166 19.44 11.13 -0.96
CA GLU A 166 20.73 10.44 -0.87
C GLU A 166 21.76 11.28 -0.10
N ALA A 167 21.86 12.59 -0.38
CA ALA A 167 22.76 13.49 0.35
C ALA A 167 22.39 13.65 1.83
N LYS A 168 21.09 13.65 2.16
CA LYS A 168 20.62 13.65 3.56
C LYS A 168 20.91 12.34 4.27
N LYS A 169 20.82 11.22 3.56
CA LYS A 169 21.14 9.89 4.10
C LYS A 169 22.62 9.76 4.40
N THR A 170 23.50 10.18 3.48
CA THR A 170 24.96 10.13 3.71
C THR A 170 25.41 11.07 4.83
N SER A 171 24.82 12.25 4.97
CA SER A 171 25.10 13.14 6.10
C SER A 171 24.66 12.55 7.44
N SER A 172 23.45 11.97 7.51
CA SER A 172 22.95 11.32 8.74
C SER A 172 23.80 10.10 9.13
N GLU A 173 24.23 9.29 8.16
CA GLU A 173 25.08 8.11 8.38
C GLU A 173 26.49 8.48 8.85
N ASN A 174 27.03 9.61 8.40
CA ASN A 174 28.33 10.13 8.88
C ASN A 174 28.22 10.66 10.32
N GLU A 175 27.12 11.33 10.68
CA GLU A 175 26.90 11.81 12.05
C GLU A 175 26.77 10.66 13.06
N THR A 176 26.18 9.52 12.65
CA THR A 176 26.05 8.35 13.54
C THR A 176 27.36 7.59 13.73
N GLN A 177 28.30 7.67 12.78
CA GLN A 177 29.64 7.09 12.94
C GLN A 177 30.53 7.86 13.93
N ASP A 178 30.30 9.16 14.09
CA ASP A 178 31.05 9.99 15.06
C ASP A 178 30.56 9.79 16.51
N GLU A 179 29.28 9.45 16.72
CA GLU A 179 28.71 9.17 18.06
C GLU A 179 28.97 7.74 18.57
N ASP A 180 29.07 6.73 17.69
CA ASP A 180 29.36 5.33 18.09
C ASP A 180 30.79 5.11 18.62
N ASN A 181 31.67 6.11 18.51
CA ASN A 181 33.01 6.09 19.08
C ASN A 181 33.08 6.49 20.58
N GLN A 182 31.95 6.77 21.25
CA GLN A 182 31.94 7.15 22.67
C GLN A 182 30.81 6.51 23.50
N VAL A 183 30.68 5.17 23.46
CA VAL A 183 29.98 4.43 24.52
C VAL A 183 30.80 3.20 24.91
N GLU A 184 31.77 3.38 25.81
CA GLU A 184 32.35 2.26 26.56
C GLU A 184 31.41 1.90 27.72
N ASP A 185 30.70 0.78 27.58
CA ASP A 185 29.94 0.14 28.66
C ASP A 185 30.90 -0.78 29.47
N PRO A 186 30.96 -0.73 30.82
CA PRO A 186 32.08 -1.27 31.59
C PRO A 186 32.09 -2.81 31.79
N ASP A 187 31.19 -3.57 31.18
CA ASP A 187 31.03 -5.01 31.44
C ASP A 187 31.22 -5.88 30.18
N ASN A 188 32.21 -5.50 29.35
CA ASN A 188 32.51 -6.17 28.09
C ASN A 188 33.56 -7.27 28.25
N SER A 189 33.22 -8.34 28.97
CA SER A 189 33.87 -9.64 28.75
C SER A 189 33.03 -10.45 27.77
N VAL A 190 33.22 -10.19 26.47
CA VAL A 190 33.05 -11.07 25.29
C VAL A 190 32.85 -10.15 24.08
N HIS A 191 33.79 -10.20 23.13
CA HIS A 191 33.75 -9.45 21.87
C HIS A 191 32.34 -9.47 21.24
N SER A 192 31.67 -8.31 21.22
CA SER A 192 30.37 -8.13 20.54
C SER A 192 30.50 -7.04 19.48
N CYS A 193 30.22 -7.38 18.21
CA CYS A 193 30.22 -6.40 17.13
C CYS A 193 28.82 -5.79 17.02
N GLN A 194 28.74 -4.46 17.14
CA GLN A 194 27.48 -3.72 17.11
C GLN A 194 27.43 -2.80 15.89
N SER A 195 26.25 -2.66 15.26
CA SER A 195 26.04 -1.74 14.14
C SER A 195 24.58 -1.34 14.02
N GLN A 196 24.28 -0.12 13.54
CA GLN A 196 22.90 0.31 13.32
C GLN A 196 22.37 -0.24 11.98
N ILE A 197 21.55 -1.30 12.01
CA ILE A 197 21.07 -1.95 10.78
C ILE A 197 19.56 -2.18 10.82
N PHE A 198 18.89 -1.72 9.76
CA PHE A 198 17.50 -2.05 9.42
C PHE A 198 17.44 -2.82 8.10
N LEU A 199 16.63 -3.88 8.03
CA LEU A 199 16.41 -4.62 6.79
C LEU A 199 15.47 -3.85 5.85
N SER A 200 16.02 -3.19 4.83
CA SER A 200 15.23 -2.68 3.70
C SER A 200 14.95 -3.80 2.70
N ARG A 201 13.70 -4.33 2.68
CA ARG A 201 13.33 -5.44 1.77
C ARG A 201 13.50 -5.11 0.28
N GLN A 202 13.48 -3.84 -0.08
CA GLN A 202 13.65 -3.38 -1.46
C GLN A 202 15.07 -3.62 -2.00
N GLU A 203 16.07 -3.74 -1.12
CA GLU A 203 17.47 -3.92 -1.50
C GLU A 203 17.83 -5.38 -1.83
N TYR A 204 16.93 -6.33 -1.56
CA TYR A 204 17.16 -7.77 -1.66
C TYR A 204 16.17 -8.44 -2.63
N PRO A 205 16.60 -9.47 -3.39
CA PRO A 205 15.70 -10.31 -4.17
C PRO A 205 14.61 -10.96 -3.31
N LEU A 206 13.39 -11.12 -3.84
CA LEU A 206 12.25 -11.71 -3.10
C LEU A 206 12.53 -13.11 -2.53
N GLN A 207 13.41 -13.86 -3.19
CA GLN A 207 13.71 -15.25 -2.87
C GLN A 207 14.89 -15.42 -1.91
N ILE A 208 15.68 -14.37 -1.71
CA ILE A 208 16.93 -14.45 -0.94
C ILE A 208 16.81 -13.59 0.32
N THR A 209 17.42 -14.07 1.40
CA THR A 209 17.47 -13.34 2.67
C THR A 209 18.88 -13.37 3.24
N PRO A 210 19.32 -12.33 3.97
CA PRO A 210 20.61 -12.31 4.65
C PRO A 210 20.89 -13.57 5.49
N LYS A 211 19.89 -14.09 6.23
CA LYS A 211 20.05 -15.36 6.97
C LYS A 211 20.41 -16.54 6.06
N MET A 212 19.88 -16.59 4.84
CA MET A 212 20.22 -17.65 3.88
C MET A 212 21.66 -17.51 3.41
N TYR A 213 22.11 -16.28 3.15
CA TYR A 213 23.50 -15.98 2.80
C TYR A 213 24.48 -16.37 3.91
N LEU A 214 24.17 -16.01 5.16
CA LEU A 214 24.99 -16.39 6.30
C LEU A 214 25.08 -17.91 6.49
N LEU A 215 23.97 -18.63 6.27
CA LEU A 215 23.96 -20.10 6.31
C LEU A 215 24.81 -20.72 5.20
N GLU A 216 24.80 -20.16 4.00
CA GLU A 216 25.64 -20.65 2.90
C GLU A 216 27.12 -20.35 3.11
N TRP A 217 27.45 -19.13 3.54
CA TRP A 217 28.81 -18.74 3.89
C TRP A 217 29.38 -19.68 4.96
N ARG A 218 28.61 -19.93 6.03
CA ARG A 218 28.97 -20.90 7.07
C ARG A 218 29.24 -22.30 6.52
N ARG A 219 28.46 -22.76 5.54
CA ARG A 219 28.67 -24.09 4.92
C ARG A 219 29.98 -24.14 4.12
N LYS A 220 30.34 -23.06 3.44
CA LYS A 220 31.61 -22.94 2.71
C LYS A 220 32.81 -22.94 3.66
N GLU A 221 32.73 -22.14 4.72
CA GLU A 221 33.81 -21.97 5.72
C GLU A 221 33.82 -23.06 6.81
N LYS A 222 32.89 -24.02 6.78
CA LYS A 222 32.78 -25.15 7.73
C LYS A 222 32.65 -24.74 9.21
N HIS A 223 32.08 -23.57 9.50
CA HIS A 223 31.79 -23.15 10.87
C HIS A 223 30.55 -23.85 11.47
N PRO A 224 30.36 -23.82 12.80
CA PRO A 224 29.13 -24.24 13.48
C PRO A 224 27.88 -23.47 13.01
N GLN A 225 26.68 -23.97 13.33
CA GLN A 225 25.44 -23.31 12.88
C GLN A 225 25.24 -21.99 13.63
N PRO A 226 24.88 -20.88 12.95
CA PRO A 226 24.57 -19.62 13.62
C PRO A 226 23.43 -19.80 14.62
N VAL A 227 23.65 -19.38 15.86
CA VAL A 227 22.64 -19.43 16.92
C VAL A 227 22.07 -18.04 17.12
N TYR A 228 20.74 -17.91 17.12
CA TYR A 228 20.03 -16.66 17.31
C TYR A 228 19.32 -16.67 18.66
N GLU A 229 19.61 -15.67 19.48
CA GLU A 229 18.88 -15.37 20.71
C GLU A 229 18.08 -14.10 20.47
N THR A 230 16.77 -14.09 20.74
CA THR A 230 15.91 -12.91 20.54
C THR A 230 15.20 -12.56 21.83
N ILE A 231 15.27 -11.28 22.20
CA ILE A 231 14.60 -10.70 23.36
C ILE A 231 13.48 -9.80 22.85
N GLN A 232 12.31 -9.85 23.50
CA GLN A 232 11.20 -8.94 23.25
C GLN A 232 11.10 -7.92 24.39
N ARG A 233 11.02 -6.64 24.05
CA ARG A 233 10.84 -5.55 25.00
C ARG A 233 9.38 -5.47 25.47
N PRO A 234 9.09 -5.50 26.79
CA PRO A 234 7.71 -5.55 27.29
C PRO A 234 6.85 -4.32 26.97
N LEU A 235 7.44 -3.13 26.92
CA LEU A 235 6.71 -1.85 26.81
C LEU A 235 6.06 -1.66 25.43
N ASP A 236 6.81 -1.89 24.36
CA ASP A 236 6.42 -1.61 22.98
C ASP A 236 6.40 -2.87 22.10
N ARG A 237 6.68 -4.04 22.69
CA ARG A 237 6.68 -5.35 22.03
C ARG A 237 7.68 -5.46 20.87
N LEU A 238 8.68 -4.58 20.80
CA LEU A 238 9.75 -4.65 19.81
C LEU A 238 10.76 -5.77 20.13
N PHE A 239 11.50 -6.23 19.12
CA PHE A 239 12.40 -7.38 19.19
C PHE A 239 13.84 -6.94 18.92
N SER A 240 14.79 -7.48 19.68
CA SER A 240 16.24 -7.37 19.40
C SER A 240 16.83 -8.77 19.44
N SER A 241 17.72 -9.09 18.51
CA SER A 241 18.34 -10.41 18.46
C SER A 241 19.86 -10.30 18.57
N VAL A 242 20.53 -11.40 18.87
CA VAL A 242 21.98 -11.54 18.82
C VAL A 242 22.27 -12.81 18.05
N VAL A 243 23.14 -12.74 17.05
CA VAL A 243 23.61 -13.92 16.33
C VAL A 243 25.02 -14.27 16.79
N THR A 244 25.25 -15.54 17.13
CA THR A 244 26.57 -16.07 17.46
C THR A 244 27.09 -16.91 16.29
N VAL A 245 28.25 -16.55 15.76
CA VAL A 245 28.94 -17.25 14.65
C VAL A 245 30.43 -17.32 14.98
N ALA A 246 31.02 -18.52 14.89
CA ALA A 246 32.44 -18.74 15.20
C ALA A 246 32.89 -18.14 16.55
N GLU A 247 32.09 -18.36 17.59
CA GLU A 247 32.30 -17.84 18.97
C GLU A 247 32.21 -16.31 19.12
N GLN A 248 31.93 -15.59 18.03
CA GLN A 248 31.73 -14.14 18.01
C GLN A 248 30.24 -13.79 18.01
N LYS A 249 29.87 -12.75 18.78
CA LYS A 249 28.49 -12.24 18.84
C LYS A 249 28.32 -10.99 17.99
N TYR A 250 27.22 -10.91 17.25
CA TYR A 250 26.86 -9.78 16.41
C TYR A 250 25.45 -9.29 16.78
N ARG A 251 25.29 -7.97 16.89
CA ARG A 251 24.06 -7.33 17.34
C ARG A 251 23.74 -6.03 16.58
N SER A 252 22.48 -5.78 16.25
CA SER A 252 21.98 -4.47 15.82
C SER A 252 21.56 -3.66 17.04
N THR A 253 21.94 -2.38 17.06
CA THR A 253 21.51 -1.45 18.12
C THR A 253 20.02 -1.07 17.98
N LEU A 254 19.41 -1.33 16.81
CA LEU A 254 18.02 -1.03 16.51
C LEU A 254 17.08 -2.17 16.94
N TRP A 255 15.87 -1.78 17.36
CA TRP A 255 14.80 -2.70 17.74
C TRP A 255 13.78 -2.84 16.61
N ASP A 256 13.36 -4.07 16.34
CA ASP A 256 12.54 -4.43 15.17
C ASP A 256 11.09 -4.78 15.53
N LYS A 257 10.19 -4.61 14.56
CA LYS A 257 8.74 -4.90 14.75
C LYS A 257 8.42 -6.40 14.82
N SER A 258 9.35 -7.27 14.42
CA SER A 258 9.16 -8.71 14.46
C SER A 258 10.46 -9.46 14.70
N LYS A 259 10.38 -10.62 15.36
CA LYS A 259 11.51 -11.54 15.55
C LYS A 259 12.23 -11.88 14.24
N LYS A 260 11.46 -12.12 13.17
CA LYS A 260 12.04 -12.46 11.86
C LYS A 260 12.89 -11.33 11.28
N LEU A 261 12.48 -10.08 11.46
CA LEU A 261 13.24 -8.91 10.97
C LEU A 261 14.51 -8.72 11.80
N ALA A 262 14.40 -8.81 13.13
CA ALA A 262 15.54 -8.72 14.04
C ALA A 262 16.63 -9.73 13.66
N GLU A 263 16.29 -11.01 13.53
CA GLU A 263 17.25 -12.05 13.15
C GLU A 263 17.88 -11.82 11.75
N GLN A 264 17.20 -11.13 10.84
CA GLN A 264 17.77 -10.80 9.53
C GLN A 264 18.72 -9.61 9.62
N ALA A 265 18.40 -8.60 10.45
CA ALA A 265 19.31 -7.50 10.74
C ALA A 265 20.61 -8.04 11.35
N GLU A 266 20.53 -8.99 12.28
CA GLU A 266 21.75 -9.60 12.86
C GLU A 266 22.59 -10.37 11.87
N ALA A 267 21.94 -11.08 10.94
CA ALA A 267 22.66 -11.73 9.86
C ALA A 267 23.41 -10.72 8.99
N ILE A 268 22.82 -9.54 8.74
CA ILE A 268 23.48 -8.46 8.00
C ILE A 268 24.68 -7.92 8.78
N VAL A 269 24.53 -7.64 10.08
CA VAL A 269 25.66 -7.17 10.93
C VAL A 269 26.82 -8.15 10.81
N CYS A 270 26.54 -9.44 10.98
CA CYS A 270 27.53 -10.49 10.85
C CYS A 270 28.22 -10.51 9.48
N LEU A 271 27.46 -10.51 8.39
CA LEU A 271 28.00 -10.55 7.02
C LEU A 271 28.86 -9.32 6.70
N ARG A 272 28.42 -8.12 7.11
CA ARG A 272 29.18 -6.87 6.92
C ARG A 272 30.48 -6.86 7.71
N THR A 273 30.44 -7.26 8.99
CA THR A 273 31.65 -7.32 9.81
C THR A 273 32.66 -8.33 9.26
N LEU A 274 32.18 -9.42 8.66
CA LEU A 274 33.02 -10.44 8.01
C LEU A 274 33.47 -10.04 6.60
N GLY A 275 33.01 -8.91 6.06
CA GLY A 275 33.35 -8.43 4.72
C GLY A 275 32.83 -9.33 3.59
N VAL A 276 31.74 -10.07 3.82
CA VAL A 276 31.17 -11.01 2.84
C VAL A 276 29.83 -10.52 2.29
N PRO A 277 29.44 -10.93 1.06
CA PRO A 277 28.21 -10.46 0.42
C PRO A 277 26.96 -10.76 1.25
N GLU A 278 26.07 -9.78 1.35
CA GLU A 278 24.80 -9.90 2.09
C GLU A 278 23.61 -10.30 1.20
N GLY A 279 23.82 -10.34 -0.13
CA GLY A 279 22.82 -10.75 -1.11
C GLY A 279 22.02 -9.60 -1.68
N LYS A 280 22.59 -8.41 -1.69
CA LYS A 280 21.95 -7.22 -2.27
C LYS A 280 21.84 -7.35 -3.78
N LEU A 281 20.83 -6.69 -4.36
CA LEU A 281 20.62 -6.64 -5.81
C LEU A 281 21.84 -6.09 -6.58
N ARG A 282 22.70 -5.30 -5.93
CA ARG A 282 23.88 -4.65 -6.53
C ARG A 282 25.17 -5.49 -6.46
N GLU A 283 25.18 -6.65 -5.79
CA GLU A 283 26.41 -7.40 -5.46
C GLU A 283 26.85 -8.47 -6.50
N GLY A 284 26.24 -8.53 -7.70
CA GLY A 284 26.65 -9.47 -8.76
C GLY A 284 26.06 -10.90 -8.63
N GLU A 285 26.41 -11.81 -9.55
CA GLU A 285 25.69 -13.08 -9.80
C GLU A 285 25.44 -13.95 -8.55
N ASN A 286 24.16 -14.17 -8.26
CA ASN A 286 23.70 -14.92 -7.08
C ASN A 286 23.63 -16.43 -7.38
N HIS A 287 24.64 -17.21 -6.96
CA HIS A 287 24.60 -18.69 -7.03
C HIS A 287 23.40 -19.33 -6.31
N LEU A 288 22.77 -18.60 -5.38
CA LEU A 288 21.54 -18.99 -4.68
C LEU A 288 20.30 -19.04 -5.56
N ILE A 289 20.23 -18.23 -6.62
CA ILE A 289 19.08 -18.22 -7.54
C ILE A 289 19.01 -19.53 -8.33
N ASN A 290 20.18 -20.11 -8.66
CA ASN A 290 20.27 -21.31 -9.48
C ASN A 290 19.93 -22.60 -8.71
N LYS A 291 20.18 -22.68 -7.41
CA LYS A 291 19.81 -23.86 -6.58
C LYS A 291 18.30 -24.00 -6.34
N CYS A 292 17.53 -22.92 -6.46
CA CYS A 292 16.07 -22.95 -6.30
C CYS A 292 15.32 -23.35 -7.57
N LYS A 293 15.98 -23.37 -8.75
CA LYS A 293 15.44 -24.00 -9.95
C LYS A 293 15.78 -25.49 -9.92
N ARG A 294 14.83 -26.35 -9.52
CA ARG A 294 14.92 -27.76 -9.90
C ARG A 294 14.87 -27.84 -11.43
N GLU A 295 15.83 -28.55 -12.01
CA GLU A 295 15.88 -28.86 -13.42
C GLU A 295 14.69 -29.78 -13.76
N ASP A 296 13.66 -29.25 -14.41
CA ASP A 296 12.64 -30.05 -15.08
C ASP A 296 13.26 -30.62 -16.37
N GLN A 297 14.02 -31.71 -16.26
CA GLN A 297 14.42 -32.52 -17.41
C GLN A 297 13.27 -33.45 -17.78
N GLU A 298 12.49 -33.05 -18.80
CA GLU A 298 11.60 -33.95 -19.51
C GLU A 298 12.42 -35.01 -20.26
N HIS A 299 12.37 -36.25 -19.77
CA HIS A 299 12.89 -37.41 -20.49
C HIS A 299 12.03 -37.68 -21.74
N LEU A 300 12.61 -37.40 -22.90
CA LEU A 300 12.20 -37.97 -24.17
C LEU A 300 12.50 -39.47 -24.17
N ASN A 301 11.47 -40.29 -24.34
CA ASN A 301 11.63 -41.63 -24.92
C ASN A 301 10.43 -41.94 -25.81
N ASN A 302 10.73 -42.05 -27.11
CA ASN A 302 9.85 -42.54 -28.16
C ASN A 302 9.42 -43.99 -27.89
N ARG A 303 8.15 -44.31 -28.16
CA ARG A 303 7.75 -45.54 -28.87
C ARG A 303 6.36 -45.38 -29.49
N ASP A 304 6.28 -45.85 -30.72
CA ASP A 304 5.27 -45.65 -31.74
C ASP A 304 4.23 -46.81 -31.76
N HIS A 305 3.10 -46.54 -32.45
CA HIS A 305 1.99 -47.41 -32.87
C HIS A 305 0.96 -47.81 -31.79
N GLY A 306 -0.36 -47.76 -31.98
CA GLY A 306 -1.27 -47.41 -33.09
C GLY A 306 -2.67 -47.98 -32.72
N GLU A 307 -3.75 -47.24 -33.07
CA GLU A 307 -5.20 -47.59 -33.27
C GLU A 307 -5.81 -48.79 -32.46
N ASP A 308 -7.00 -48.75 -31.84
CA ASP A 308 -8.30 -48.22 -32.29
C ASP A 308 -9.41 -48.40 -31.20
N LEU A 309 -10.53 -47.69 -31.38
CA LEU A 309 -11.92 -47.92 -30.90
C LEU A 309 -12.45 -47.53 -29.48
N ALA A 310 -13.56 -46.77 -29.56
CA ALA A 310 -14.78 -46.75 -28.73
C ALA A 310 -14.96 -45.72 -27.57
N GLU A 311 -15.88 -44.77 -27.81
CA GLU A 311 -16.59 -43.87 -26.87
C GLU A 311 -17.66 -44.61 -26.01
N PRO A 312 -18.42 -43.96 -25.09
CA PRO A 312 -18.26 -42.66 -24.38
C PRO A 312 -18.50 -42.78 -22.85
N SER A 313 -18.11 -41.77 -22.04
CA SER A 313 -18.91 -41.28 -20.88
C SER A 313 -18.15 -40.30 -19.96
N HIS A 314 -18.73 -39.11 -19.81
CA HIS A 314 -18.78 -38.20 -18.66
C HIS A 314 -17.60 -37.97 -17.69
N LYS A 315 -17.30 -36.67 -17.55
CA LYS A 315 -16.70 -35.91 -16.41
C LYS A 315 -15.25 -35.46 -16.60
N LYS A 316 -15.04 -34.37 -17.35
CA LYS A 316 -13.89 -33.45 -17.16
C LYS A 316 -14.11 -32.09 -17.84
N LYS A 317 -14.92 -31.22 -17.20
CA LYS A 317 -14.84 -29.75 -17.34
C LYS A 317 -15.16 -29.08 -16.00
N LYS A 318 -14.37 -29.43 -14.97
CA LYS A 318 -14.33 -28.72 -13.68
C LYS A 318 -12.91 -28.75 -13.11
N LYS A 319 -11.97 -28.08 -13.78
CA LYS A 319 -10.72 -27.60 -13.14
C LYS A 319 -9.92 -26.59 -13.97
N LEU A 320 -10.59 -25.71 -14.72
CA LEU A 320 -9.92 -24.58 -15.39
C LEU A 320 -10.70 -23.26 -15.31
N ILE A 321 -11.56 -23.10 -14.29
CA ILE A 321 -12.28 -21.84 -14.01
C ILE A 321 -12.00 -21.31 -12.58
N LEU A 322 -11.12 -21.98 -11.81
CA LEU A 322 -10.87 -21.60 -10.41
C LEU A 322 -9.63 -20.69 -10.20
N LEU A 323 -8.89 -20.32 -11.24
CA LEU A 323 -7.69 -19.47 -11.11
C LEU A 323 -7.77 -18.13 -11.89
N LYS A 324 -8.99 -17.64 -12.15
CA LYS A 324 -9.23 -16.26 -12.62
C LYS A 324 -10.18 -15.45 -11.72
N LYS A 325 -10.56 -15.98 -10.56
CA LYS A 325 -11.50 -15.33 -9.61
C LYS A 325 -10.90 -14.88 -8.27
N LEU A 326 -9.57 -14.92 -8.11
CA LEU A 326 -8.91 -14.54 -6.85
C LEU A 326 -8.03 -13.27 -6.93
N LEU A 327 -8.10 -12.50 -8.02
CA LEU A 327 -7.35 -11.24 -8.16
C LEU A 327 -8.22 -10.00 -8.52
N THR A 328 -9.54 -10.07 -8.34
CA THR A 328 -10.45 -8.93 -8.51
C THR A 328 -11.45 -8.83 -7.36
N GLY A 329 -10.93 -8.93 -6.14
CA GLY A 329 -11.70 -8.76 -4.90
C GLY A 329 -11.45 -7.41 -4.25
N MET A 330 -11.84 -6.30 -4.88
CA MET A 330 -12.26 -5.08 -4.17
C MET A 330 -12.92 -4.08 -5.14
N CYS A 331 -14.18 -3.81 -4.86
CA CYS A 331 -14.92 -2.59 -5.20
C CYS A 331 -15.16 -2.26 -6.69
N LEU A 332 -16.02 -3.05 -7.36
CA LEU A 332 -16.88 -2.54 -8.43
C LEU A 332 -18.24 -3.25 -8.34
N ARG A 333 -19.20 -2.62 -7.66
CA ARG A 333 -20.63 -2.84 -7.88
C ARG A 333 -21.31 -1.49 -7.90
N CYS A 334 -21.57 -1.01 -9.11
CA CYS A 334 -22.83 -0.46 -9.58
C CYS A 334 -22.55 0.35 -10.83
N HIS A 335 -22.43 -0.33 -11.97
CA HIS A 335 -22.72 0.22 -13.29
C HIS A 335 -23.02 -0.98 -14.19
N ASN A 336 -24.30 -1.33 -14.32
CA ASN A 336 -24.91 -1.49 -15.64
C ASN A 336 -26.39 -1.90 -15.58
N SER A 337 -27.15 -1.15 -16.37
CA SER A 337 -28.21 -1.61 -17.25
C SER A 337 -29.54 -2.01 -16.65
N MET A 338 -30.50 -1.09 -16.72
CA MET A 338 -31.88 -1.43 -17.04
C MET A 338 -32.37 -0.56 -18.21
N LYS A 339 -32.37 -1.15 -19.40
CA LYS A 339 -33.20 -0.71 -20.53
C LYS A 339 -34.65 -0.86 -20.11
N ILE A 340 -35.42 0.22 -20.06
CA ILE A 340 -36.88 0.16 -20.02
C ILE A 340 -37.44 1.10 -21.09
N ARG A 341 -38.39 0.56 -21.84
CA ARG A 341 -39.06 1.12 -23.02
C ARG A 341 -39.78 2.43 -22.70
N PHE A 342 -39.68 3.40 -23.62
CA PHE A 342 -40.67 4.45 -23.77
C PHE A 342 -42.01 3.81 -24.17
N HIS A 343 -43.01 3.87 -23.29
CA HIS A 343 -44.41 3.89 -23.71
C HIS A 343 -44.92 5.32 -23.52
N THR A 344 -45.20 5.95 -24.66
CA THR A 344 -46.05 7.11 -24.79
C THR A 344 -47.42 6.79 -24.20
N TRP A 345 -47.90 7.64 -23.30
CA TRP A 345 -49.33 7.82 -23.11
C TRP A 345 -49.62 9.31 -23.10
N ALA A 346 -50.16 9.76 -24.22
CA ALA A 346 -50.94 10.97 -24.31
C ALA A 346 -52.28 10.72 -23.61
N ALA A 347 -52.69 11.61 -22.73
CA ALA A 347 -54.11 11.87 -22.45
C ALA A 347 -54.26 13.24 -21.79
N THR A 348 -54.73 14.18 -22.63
CA THR A 348 -55.64 15.28 -22.32
C THR A 348 -56.53 15.05 -21.08
N ASN A 349 -56.56 16.01 -20.16
CA ASN A 349 -57.56 17.10 -20.12
C ASN A 349 -57.08 18.24 -19.22
#